data_AF-A0A1F6WI56-F1
#
_entry.id   AF-A0A1F6WI56-F1
#
_cell.length_a   1.000
_cell.length_b   1.000
_cell.length_c   1.000
_cell.angle_alpha   90.00
_cell.angle_beta   90.00
_cell.angle_gamma   90.00
#
_symmetry.space_group_name_H-M   'P 1'
#
loop_
_entity.id
_entity.type
_entity.pdbx_description
1 polymer ?
#
loop_
_entity_poly.entity_id
_entity_poly.type
_entity_poly.pdbx_seq_one_letter_code
_entity_poly.pdbx_strand_id
1 'polypeptide(L)' 'MLTFTKVPKSYSNLTKIMVSQAVSDFLTDPDFGLELSSYAKRRLKLARFGNQKTTPISQIKRKYC' A
#
# COMPACT_ATOMS: atom_id res chain seq x y z
N MET A 1 -1.03 20.52 -25.21
CA MET A 1 0.03 19.85 -26.00
C MET A 1 1.08 19.39 -25.01
N LEU A 2 1.15 18.08 -24.70
CA LEU A 2 2.14 17.56 -23.75
C LEU A 2 3.45 17.35 -24.52
N THR A 3 4.46 18.15 -24.21
CA THR A 3 5.79 18.01 -24.78
C THR A 3 6.48 16.81 -24.14
N PHE A 4 6.66 15.73 -24.91
CA PHE A 4 7.53 14.64 -24.52
C PHE A 4 8.96 15.16 -24.50
N THR A 5 9.46 15.45 -23.30
CA THR A 5 10.83 15.87 -23.07
C THR A 5 11.78 14.77 -23.51
N LYS A 6 12.82 15.19 -24.24
CA LYS A 6 13.88 14.36 -24.83
C LYS A 6 14.46 13.40 -23.77
N VAL A 7 14.23 12.10 -23.94
CA VAL A 7 14.81 11.08 -23.04
C VAL A 7 16.33 11.13 -23.17
N PRO A 8 17.10 11.26 -22.07
CA PRO A 8 18.56 11.27 -22.14
C PRO A 8 19.07 9.95 -22.72
N LYS A 9 20.02 10.03 -23.67
CA LYS A 9 20.58 8.85 -24.37
C LYS A 9 21.20 7.81 -23.42
N SER A 10 21.63 8.22 -22.23
CA SER A 10 22.03 7.31 -21.16
C SER A 10 21.83 7.94 -19.79
N TYR A 11 21.21 7.21 -18.88
CA TYR A 11 21.18 7.55 -17.46
C TYR A 11 22.52 7.25 -16.79
N SER A 12 22.88 8.04 -15.78
CA SER A 12 24.05 7.75 -14.94
C SER A 12 23.90 6.37 -14.27
N ASN A 13 25.02 5.70 -13.99
CA ASN A 13 24.99 4.41 -13.29
C ASN A 13 24.29 4.52 -11.93
N LEU A 14 24.47 5.64 -11.22
CA LEU A 14 23.78 5.91 -9.96
C LEU A 14 22.26 5.94 -10.14
N THR A 15 21.75 6.61 -11.17
CA THR A 15 20.32 6.66 -11.48
C THR A 15 19.75 5.28 -11.77
N LYS A 16 20.49 4.44 -12.51
CA LYS A 16 20.06 3.07 -12.81
C LYS A 16 19.96 2.22 -11.56
N ILE A 17 20.97 2.32 -10.68
CA ILE A 17 21.00 1.62 -9.39
C ILE A 17 19.84 2.06 -8.49
N MET A 18 19.59 3.37 -8.40
CA MET A 18 18.46 3.90 -7.61
C MET A 18 17.11 3.38 -8.13
N VAL A 19 16.90 3.38 -9.44
CA VAL A 19 15.66 2.87 -10.04
C VAL A 19 15.52 1.37 -9.81
N SER A 20 16.58 0.57 -10.02
CA SER A 20 16.52 -0.87 -9.78
C SER A 20 16.25 -1.20 -8.31
N GLN A 21 16.82 -0.43 -7.38
CA GLN A 21 16.57 -0.61 -5.95
C GLN A 21 15.12 -0.26 -5.61
N ALA A 22 14.61 0.87 -6.08
CA ALA A 22 13.23 1.27 -5.83
C ALA A 22 12.21 0.26 -6.39
N VAL A 23 12.47 -0.30 -7.57
CA VAL A 23 11.64 -1.36 -8.15
C VAL A 23 11.75 -2.64 -7.32
N SER A 24 12.95 -3.01 -6.90
CA SER A 24 13.16 -4.19 -6.04
C SER A 24 12.40 -4.04 -4.73
N ASP A 25 12.57 -2.92 -4.03
CA ASP A 25 11.93 -2.64 -2.75
C ASP A 25 10.40 -2.75 -2.87
N PHE A 26 9.84 -2.16 -3.94
CA PHE A 26 8.41 -2.22 -4.24
C PHE A 26 7.90 -3.64 -4.53
N LEU A 27 8.66 -4.45 -5.26
CA LEU A 27 8.28 -5.84 -5.57
C LEU A 27 8.50 -6.80 -4.40
N THR A 28 9.41 -6.46 -3.48
CA THR A 28 9.66 -7.24 -2.27
C THR A 28 8.73 -6.88 -1.12
N ASP A 29 7.90 -5.85 -1.27
CA ASP A 29 6.88 -5.51 -0.28
C ASP A 29 5.86 -6.65 -0.21
N PRO A 30 5.72 -7.36 0.93
CA PRO A 30 4.78 -8.47 1.08
C PRO A 30 3.32 -8.03 0.92
N ASP A 31 3.05 -6.74 1.08
CA ASP A 31 1.72 -6.15 0.89
C ASP A 31 1.52 -5.59 -0.53
N PHE A 32 2.50 -5.75 -1.43
CA PHE A 32 2.39 -5.28 -2.81
C PHE A 32 1.20 -5.92 -3.52
N GLY A 33 0.35 -5.07 -4.11
CA GLY A 33 -0.88 -5.50 -4.80
C GLY A 33 -2.04 -5.87 -3.87
N LEU A 34 -1.86 -5.80 -2.54
CA LEU A 34 -2.94 -5.98 -1.58
C LEU A 34 -3.78 -4.70 -1.50
N GLU A 35 -4.77 -4.59 -2.39
CA GLU A 35 -5.79 -3.57 -2.27
C GLU A 35 -7.01 -4.06 -1.50
N LEU A 36 -7.48 -3.23 -0.57
CA LEU A 36 -8.77 -3.47 0.07
C LEU A 36 -9.91 -3.41 -0.97
N SER A 37 -10.81 -4.40 -0.92
CA SER A 37 -12.03 -4.37 -1.72
C SER A 37 -12.86 -3.13 -1.41
N SER A 38 -13.66 -2.68 -2.38
CA SER A 38 -14.58 -1.54 -2.21
C SER A 38 -15.52 -1.72 -1.00
N TYR A 39 -15.95 -2.95 -0.75
CA TYR A 39 -16.74 -3.32 0.42
C TYR A 39 -15.97 -3.13 1.74
N ALA A 40 -14.71 -3.60 1.81
CA ALA A 40 -13.86 -3.41 2.98
C ALA A 40 -13.57 -1.92 3.23
N LYS A 41 -13.23 -1.16 2.18
CA LYS A 41 -13.05 0.30 2.23
C LYS A 41 -14.29 1.00 2.80
N ARG A 42 -15.49 0.62 2.34
CA ARG A 42 -16.78 1.15 2.85
C ARG A 42 -17.00 0.84 4.33
N ARG A 43 -16.76 -0.40 4.76
CA ARG A 43 -16.90 -0.81 6.16
C ARG A 43 -15.96 -0.05 7.09
N LEU A 44 -14.69 0.12 6.71
CA LEU A 44 -13.73 0.90 7.49
C LEU A 44 -14.14 2.36 7.61
N LYS A 45 -14.64 2.96 6.52
CA LYS A 45 -15.17 4.33 6.54
C LYS A 45 -16.31 4.47 7.55
N LEU A 46 -17.26 3.53 7.55
CA LEU A 46 -18.37 3.55 8.52
C LEU A 46 -17.90 3.33 9.96
N ALA A 47 -16.95 2.41 10.18
CA ALA A 47 -16.39 2.14 11.50
C ALA A 47 -15.64 3.35 12.08
N ARG A 48 -14.97 4.14 11.24
CA ARG A 48 -14.25 5.35 11.67
C ARG A 48 -15.16 6.44 12.26
N PHE A 49 -16.39 6.56 11.76
CA PHE A 49 -17.35 7.57 12.19
C PHE A 49 -18.46 7.01 13.10
N GLY A 50 -18.51 5.70 13.29
CA GLY A 50 -19.48 5.05 14.16
C GLY A 50 -19.00 5.05 15.61
N ASN A 51 -19.85 5.50 16.54
CA ASN A 51 -19.62 5.37 17.99
C ASN A 51 -19.81 3.93 18.50
N GLN A 52 -19.52 2.92 17.68
CA GLN A 52 -19.72 1.52 18.05
C GLN A 52 -18.67 1.10 19.07
N LYS A 53 -19.13 0.57 20.21
CA LYS A 53 -18.23 0.01 21.24
C LYS A 53 -17.45 -1.15 20.63
N THR A 54 -16.12 -1.04 20.66
CA THR A 54 -15.24 -2.12 20.22
C THR A 54 -15.21 -3.23 21.26
N THR A 55 -15.05 -4.46 20.79
CA THR A 55 -14.85 -5.61 21.68
C THR A 55 -13.40 -5.64 22.16
N PRO A 56 -13.14 -5.78 23.48
CA PRO A 56 -11.79 -5.93 23.99
C PRO A 56 -11.06 -7.12 23.38
N ILE A 57 -9.76 -6.97 23.12
CA ILE A 57 -8.95 -8.01 22.48
C ILE A 57 -8.91 -9.32 23.29
N SER A 58 -8.99 -9.24 24.63
CA SER A 58 -9.06 -10.41 25.51
C SER A 58 -10.30 -11.27 25.24
N GLN A 59 -11.45 -10.64 24.99
CA GLN A 59 -12.69 -11.33 24.64
C GLN A 59 -12.61 -11.96 23.25
N ILE A 60 -11.98 -11.28 22.29
CA ILE A 60 -11.77 -11.82 20.94
C ILE A 60 -10.87 -13.07 20.99
N LYS A 61 -9.73 -12.97 21.69
CA LYS A 61 -8.79 -14.11 21.84
C LYS A 61 -9.48 -15.32 22.45
N ARG A 62 -10.25 -15.14 23.52
CA ARG A 62 -11.00 -16.25 24.15
C ARG A 62 -11.95 -16.98 23.20
N LYS A 63 -12.44 -16.31 22.16
CA LYS A 63 -13.41 -16.88 21.21
C LYS A 63 -12.77 -17.60 20.03
N TYR A 64 -11.59 -17.15 19.59
CA TYR A 64 -10.99 -17.57 18.31
C TYR A 64 -9.57 -18.11 18.40
N CYS A 65 -8.93 -18.04 19.57
CA CYS A 65 -7.64 -18.68 19.87
C CYS A 65 -7.88 -19.82 20.86
#